data_AF-Q481I7-F1
#
_entry.id   AF-Q481I7-F1
#
_cell.length_a   1.000
_cell.length_b   1.000
_cell.length_c   1.000
_cell.angle_alpha   90.00
_cell.angle_beta   90.00
_cell.angle_gamma   90.00
#
_symmetry.space_group_name_H-M   'P 1'
#
loop_
_entity.id
_entity.type
_entity.pdbx_description
1 polymer ?
#
loop_
_entity_poly.entity_id
_entity_poly.type
_entity_poly.pdbx_seq_one_letter_code
_entity_poly.pdbx_strand_id
1 'polypeptide(L)'
;MKTYFTLMLVLLSHTVTAASISEQEQQKSRIVKGIYQLTDGALALCPKQNSQAFNETLTLFKQRFPDVMRLVKNSPYRPAEKQENTGSTPTLTQQCLFKQRMLNNMIVTEEGQQTMTKALQTLTSGET
;
A
#
# COMPACT_ATOMS: atom_id res chain seq x y z
N MET A 1 -8.69 39.05 45.22
CA MET A 1 -8.20 38.77 43.85
C MET A 1 -7.28 37.55 43.97
N LYS A 2 -7.71 36.28 43.76
CA LYS A 2 -8.06 35.60 42.50
C LYS A 2 -7.04 36.03 41.42
N THR A 3 -6.08 35.24 40.92
CA THR A 3 -6.11 33.84 40.48
C THR A 3 -4.67 33.45 40.05
N TYR A 4 -3.95 32.60 40.80
CA TYR A 4 -2.61 32.14 40.36
C TYR A 4 -2.32 30.66 40.66
N PHE A 5 -3.33 29.86 40.99
CA PHE A 5 -3.12 28.44 41.35
C PHE A 5 -3.72 27.44 40.35
N THR A 6 -4.29 27.91 39.24
CA THR A 6 -5.00 27.07 38.26
C THR A 6 -4.32 26.92 36.90
N LEU A 7 -3.06 27.37 36.74
CA LEU A 7 -2.39 27.31 35.44
C LEU A 7 -1.36 26.18 35.27
N MET A 8 -0.98 25.48 36.34
CA MET A 8 -0.02 24.36 36.27
C MET A 8 -0.67 22.97 36.18
N LEU A 9 -2.00 22.86 36.29
CA LEU A 9 -2.69 21.56 36.26
C LEU A 9 -3.17 21.14 34.86
N VAL A 10 -3.05 22.00 33.84
CA VAL A 10 -3.56 21.73 32.48
C VAL A 10 -2.50 21.11 31.56
N LEU A 11 -1.24 21.03 32.01
CA LEU A 11 -0.14 20.46 31.23
C LEU A 11 0.04 18.94 31.40
N LEU A 12 -0.73 18.29 32.29
CA LEU A 12 -0.62 16.85 32.58
C LEU A 12 -1.74 15.98 31.98
N SER A 13 -2.74 16.57 31.32
CA SER A 13 -3.90 15.84 30.79
C SER A 13 -3.81 15.48 29.31
N HIS A 14 -2.70 15.81 28.63
CA HIS A 14 -2.43 15.34 27.28
C HIS A 14 -1.43 14.18 27.33
N THR A 15 -1.72 13.15 28.13
CA THR A 15 -1.25 11.82 27.74
C THR A 15 -1.97 11.53 26.44
N VAL A 16 -1.32 11.86 25.33
CA VAL A 16 -1.61 11.28 24.03
C VAL A 16 -1.43 9.79 24.26
N THR A 17 -2.50 9.10 24.62
CA THR A 17 -2.62 7.66 24.43
C THR A 17 -2.57 7.52 22.92
N ALA A 18 -1.35 7.44 22.38
CA ALA A 18 -1.12 6.90 21.07
C ALA A 18 -1.72 5.50 21.15
N ALA A 19 -2.97 5.36 20.71
CA ALA A 19 -3.63 4.08 20.59
C ALA A 19 -2.74 3.30 19.61
N SER A 20 -1.85 2.49 20.16
CA SER A 20 -0.89 1.73 19.39
C SER A 20 -1.72 0.76 18.57
N ILE A 21 -1.86 1.05 17.27
CA ILE A 21 -2.43 0.11 16.31
C ILE A 21 -1.72 -1.22 16.53
N SER A 22 -2.49 -2.30 16.69
CA SER A 22 -1.92 -3.63 16.93
C SER A 22 -0.90 -3.98 15.85
N GLU A 23 0.09 -4.79 16.20
CA GLU A 23 1.13 -5.20 15.23
C GLU A 23 0.53 -5.81 13.96
N GLN A 24 -0.55 -6.56 14.13
CA GLN A 24 -1.33 -7.16 13.04
C GLN A 24 -1.93 -6.11 12.10
N GLU A 25 -2.58 -5.06 12.64
CA GLU A 25 -3.15 -4.00 11.82
C GLU A 25 -2.06 -3.13 11.16
N GLN A 26 -0.91 -2.94 11.82
CA GLN A 26 0.25 -2.32 11.18
C GLN A 26 0.76 -3.17 10.01
N GLN A 27 0.82 -4.50 10.16
CA GLN A 27 1.25 -5.41 9.12
C GLN A 27 0.28 -5.39 7.93
N LYS A 28 -1.03 -5.45 8.17
CA LYS A 28 -2.06 -5.27 7.12
C LYS A 28 -1.87 -3.95 6.40
N SER A 29 -1.67 -2.85 7.13
CA SER A 29 -1.43 -1.54 6.54
C SER A 29 -0.20 -1.52 5.62
N ARG A 30 0.91 -2.12 6.04
CA ARG A 30 2.14 -2.21 5.22
C ARG A 30 1.94 -3.03 3.96
N ILE A 31 1.25 -4.18 4.06
CA ILE A 31 0.96 -5.05 2.92
C ILE A 31 0.08 -4.34 1.90
N VAL A 32 -1.02 -3.72 2.34
CA VAL A 32 -1.94 -2.98 1.46
C VAL A 32 -1.22 -1.86 0.73
N LYS A 33 -0.46 -1.04 1.46
CA LYS A 33 0.31 0.07 0.86
C LYS A 33 1.35 -0.44 -0.12
N GLY A 34 2.08 -1.50 0.23
CA GLY A 34 3.11 -2.10 -0.62
C GLY A 34 2.54 -2.65 -1.92
N ILE A 35 1.45 -3.42 -1.85
CA ILE A 35 0.79 -3.97 -3.04
C ILE A 35 0.20 -2.85 -3.89
N TYR A 36 -0.46 -1.86 -3.30
CA TYR A 36 -0.96 -0.70 -4.04
C TYR A 36 0.17 0.04 -4.79
N GLN A 37 1.29 0.29 -4.12
CA GLN A 37 2.46 0.95 -4.71
C GLN A 37 3.17 0.13 -5.77
N LEU A 38 2.95 -1.19 -5.80
CA LEU A 38 3.46 -2.09 -6.84
C LEU A 38 2.47 -2.22 -8.02
N THR A 39 1.20 -1.90 -7.82
CA THR A 39 0.10 -2.12 -8.76
C THR A 39 -0.47 -0.80 -9.29
N ASP A 40 -1.68 -0.42 -8.87
CA ASP A 40 -2.40 0.75 -9.41
C ASP A 40 -1.62 2.06 -9.15
N GLY A 41 -0.98 2.16 -7.98
CA GLY A 41 -0.13 3.32 -7.67
C GLY A 41 1.13 3.38 -8.53
N ALA A 42 1.63 2.25 -9.03
CA ALA A 42 2.74 2.22 -9.97
C ALA A 42 2.30 2.61 -11.39
N LEU A 43 1.15 2.10 -11.84
CA LEU A 43 0.58 2.42 -13.13
C LEU A 43 0.29 3.91 -13.26
N ALA A 44 -0.29 4.55 -12.23
CA ALA A 44 -0.59 5.98 -12.21
C ALA A 44 0.66 6.88 -12.36
N LEU A 45 1.84 6.37 -11.99
CA LEU A 45 3.11 7.09 -12.08
C LEU A 45 3.96 6.67 -13.30
N CYS A 46 3.52 5.64 -14.03
CA CYS A 46 4.29 5.11 -15.14
C CYS A 46 4.20 6.05 -16.35
N PRO A 47 5.32 6.35 -17.04
CA PRO A 47 5.29 7.13 -18.27
C PRO A 47 4.35 6.51 -19.32
N LYS A 48 3.60 7.35 -20.06
CA LYS A 48 2.61 6.92 -21.05
C LYS A 48 3.13 5.90 -22.08
N GLN A 49 4.42 5.99 -22.41
CA GLN A 49 5.10 5.11 -23.36
C GLN A 49 5.20 3.66 -22.86
N ASN A 50 5.22 3.47 -21.53
CA ASN A 50 5.41 2.19 -20.87
C ASN A 50 4.13 1.70 -20.17
N SER A 51 3.15 2.59 -19.96
CA SER A 51 1.94 2.30 -19.20
C SER A 51 1.11 1.17 -19.80
N GLN A 52 1.07 1.03 -21.12
CA GLN A 52 0.33 -0.07 -21.78
C GLN A 52 0.92 -1.43 -21.39
N ALA A 53 2.21 -1.65 -21.62
CA ALA A 53 2.87 -2.92 -21.29
C ALA A 53 2.81 -3.20 -19.77
N PHE A 54 2.94 -2.17 -18.95
CA PHE A 54 2.73 -2.28 -17.50
C PHE A 54 1.31 -2.76 -17.18
N ASN A 55 0.30 -2.14 -17.79
CA ASN A 55 -1.11 -2.47 -17.56
C ASN A 55 -1.46 -3.89 -18.01
N GLU A 56 -0.88 -4.38 -19.10
CA GLU A 56 -1.02 -5.77 -19.54
C GLU A 56 -0.47 -6.74 -18.47
N THR A 57 0.72 -6.45 -17.94
CA THR A 57 1.33 -7.24 -16.86
C THR A 57 0.49 -7.17 -15.58
N LEU A 58 0.00 -5.99 -15.23
CA LEU A 58 -0.86 -5.77 -14.06
C LEU A 58 -2.20 -6.52 -14.20
N THR A 59 -2.75 -6.60 -15.42
CA THR A 59 -3.98 -7.35 -15.68
C THR A 59 -3.78 -8.83 -15.40
N LEU A 60 -2.68 -9.43 -15.87
CA LEU A 60 -2.33 -10.82 -15.57
C LEU A 60 -2.12 -11.03 -14.06
N PHE A 61 -1.47 -10.09 -13.38
CA PHE A 61 -1.30 -10.14 -11.92
C PHE A 61 -2.64 -10.15 -11.19
N LYS A 62 -3.57 -9.27 -11.58
CA LYS A 62 -4.92 -9.19 -11.00
C LYS A 62 -5.74 -10.45 -11.25
N GLN A 63 -5.59 -11.08 -12.42
CA GLN A 63 -6.23 -12.35 -12.73
C GLN A 63 -5.65 -13.51 -11.91
N ARG A 64 -4.34 -13.49 -11.65
CA ARG A 64 -3.66 -14.54 -10.87
C ARG A 64 -3.96 -14.46 -9.37
N PHE A 65 -4.09 -13.24 -8.83
CA PHE A 65 -4.30 -13.01 -7.38
C PHE A 65 -5.54 -12.14 -7.10
N PRO A 66 -6.74 -12.57 -7.52
CA PRO A 66 -7.95 -11.73 -7.48
C PRO A 66 -8.37 -11.37 -6.06
N ASP A 67 -8.28 -12.30 -5.11
CA ASP A 67 -8.69 -12.07 -3.72
C ASP A 67 -7.80 -11.06 -2.99
N VAL A 68 -6.49 -11.16 -3.18
CA VAL A 68 -5.54 -10.18 -2.63
C VAL A 68 -5.87 -8.79 -3.17
N MET A 69 -6.10 -8.67 -4.48
CA MET A 69 -6.42 -7.38 -5.09
C MET A 69 -7.78 -6.83 -4.65
N ARG A 70 -8.77 -7.70 -4.44
CA ARG A 70 -10.07 -7.31 -3.86
C ARG A 70 -9.90 -6.74 -2.46
N LEU A 71 -9.11 -7.40 -1.60
CA LEU A 71 -8.85 -6.93 -0.23
C LEU A 71 -8.07 -5.61 -0.22
N VAL A 72 -7.04 -5.46 -1.06
CA VAL A 72 -6.29 -4.21 -1.20
C VAL A 72 -7.18 -3.07 -1.68
N LYS A 73 -8.05 -3.31 -2.67
CA LYS A 73 -8.97 -2.31 -3.22
C LYS A 73 -9.95 -1.78 -2.18
N ASN A 74 -10.47 -2.67 -1.33
CA ASN A 74 -11.50 -2.35 -0.33
C ASN A 74 -10.92 -1.97 1.05
N SER A 75 -9.60 -2.01 1.21
CA SER A 75 -8.97 -1.76 2.51
C SER A 75 -9.01 -0.27 2.90
N PRO A 76 -9.25 0.06 4.19
CA PRO A 76 -9.13 1.42 4.70
C PRO A 76 -7.69 1.96 4.67
N TYR A 77 -6.69 1.08 4.46
CA TYR A 77 -5.28 1.45 4.37
C TYR A 77 -4.83 1.82 2.95
N ARG A 78 -5.73 1.75 1.96
CA ARG A 78 -5.42 2.12 0.58
C ARG A 78 -5.07 3.61 0.53
N PRO A 79 -3.88 3.98 0.04
CA PRO A 79 -3.53 5.39 -0.14
C PRO A 79 -4.52 6.11 -1.06
N ALA A 80 -4.77 7.39 -0.79
CA ALA A 80 -5.50 8.24 -1.72
C ALA A 80 -4.80 8.24 -3.09
N GLU A 81 -5.59 8.22 -4.17
CA GLU A 81 -5.07 8.26 -5.53
C GLU A 81 -4.23 9.53 -5.70
N LYS A 82 -2.95 9.35 -6.03
CA LYS A 82 -2.05 10.47 -6.30
C LYS A 82 -2.24 10.92 -7.74
N GLN A 83 -2.06 12.22 -7.97
CA GLN A 83 -2.13 12.83 -9.30
C GLN A 83 -1.23 12.10 -10.30
N GLU A 84 -1.77 11.88 -11.50
CA GLU A 84 -1.04 11.30 -12.64
C GLU A 84 0.18 12.16 -12.97
N ASN A 85 1.35 11.53 -13.08
CA ASN A 85 2.53 12.23 -13.56
C ASN A 85 2.44 12.38 -15.08
N THR A 86 2.38 13.62 -15.55
CA THR A 86 2.29 13.97 -16.98
C THR A 86 3.66 13.99 -17.69
N GLY A 87 4.76 13.92 -16.94
CA GLY A 87 6.13 13.97 -17.47
C GLY A 87 6.88 12.64 -17.37
N SER A 88 7.65 12.31 -18.41
CA SER A 88 8.58 11.18 -18.41
C SER A 88 9.95 11.65 -17.90
N THR A 89 10.43 11.05 -16.80
CA THR A 89 11.83 11.19 -16.36
C THR A 89 12.51 9.83 -16.41
N PRO A 90 13.84 9.77 -16.64
CA PRO A 90 14.55 8.49 -16.67
C PRO A 90 14.33 7.66 -15.40
N THR A 91 14.28 8.32 -14.24
CA THR A 91 14.00 7.68 -12.95
C THR A 91 12.60 7.06 -12.89
N LEU A 92 11.57 7.77 -13.36
CA LEU A 92 10.20 7.23 -13.40
C LEU A 92 10.09 6.05 -14.37
N THR A 93 10.75 6.12 -15.53
CA THR A 93 10.81 5.00 -16.48
C THR A 93 11.45 3.77 -15.84
N GLN A 94 12.60 3.93 -15.19
CA GLN A 94 13.28 2.82 -14.52
C GLN A 94 12.43 2.22 -13.40
N GLN A 95 11.77 3.06 -12.59
CA GLN A 95 10.87 2.58 -11.54
C GLN A 95 9.66 1.82 -12.11
N CYS A 96 9.07 2.31 -13.21
CA CYS A 96 7.96 1.62 -13.86
C CYS A 96 8.40 0.23 -14.39
N LEU A 97 9.51 0.17 -15.14
CA LEU A 97 10.02 -1.09 -15.69
C LEU A 97 10.45 -2.08 -14.60
N PHE A 98 11.05 -1.59 -13.52
CA PHE A 98 11.40 -2.42 -12.37
C PHE A 98 10.16 -3.04 -11.73
N LYS A 99 9.13 -2.24 -11.47
CA LYS A 99 7.86 -2.71 -10.87
C LYS A 99 7.13 -3.67 -11.81
N GLN A 100 7.16 -3.43 -13.13
CA GLN A 100 6.62 -4.37 -14.11
C GLN A 100 7.29 -5.73 -14.02
N ARG A 101 8.64 -5.76 -13.98
CA ARG A 101 9.40 -7.00 -13.83
C ARG A 101 9.08 -7.69 -12.51
N MET A 102 8.94 -6.93 -11.44
CA MET A 102 8.58 -7.47 -10.12
C MET A 102 7.17 -8.09 -10.14
N LEU A 103 6.18 -7.44 -10.78
CA LEU A 103 4.86 -8.03 -10.99
C LEU A 103 4.95 -9.34 -11.79
N ASN A 104 5.71 -9.35 -12.88
CA ASN A 104 5.90 -10.55 -13.68
C ASN A 104 6.51 -11.69 -12.87
N ASN A 105 7.56 -11.40 -12.08
CA ASN A 105 8.17 -12.39 -11.19
C ASN A 105 7.17 -12.93 -10.18
N MET A 106 6.32 -12.07 -9.59
CA MET A 106 5.27 -12.52 -8.67
C MET A 106 4.26 -13.47 -9.33
N ILE A 107 4.01 -13.32 -10.63
CA ILE A 107 3.09 -14.19 -11.40
C ILE A 107 3.71 -15.56 -11.67
N VAL A 108 4.98 -15.60 -12.11
CA VAL A 108 5.58 -16.80 -12.71
C VAL A 108 6.40 -17.65 -11.75
N THR A 109 6.73 -17.15 -10.56
CA THR A 109 7.60 -17.84 -9.60
C THR A 109 6.83 -18.42 -8.42
N GLU A 110 7.36 -19.50 -7.83
CA GLU A 110 6.79 -20.10 -6.61
C GLU A 110 6.89 -19.14 -5.41
N GLU A 111 8.00 -18.41 -5.29
CA GLU A 111 8.18 -17.39 -4.26
C GLU A 111 7.15 -16.28 -4.38
N GLY A 112 6.80 -15.90 -5.61
CA GLY A 112 5.73 -14.97 -5.91
C GLY A 112 4.38 -15.45 -5.39
N GLN A 113 4.03 -16.70 -5.69
CA GLN A 113 2.81 -17.32 -5.20
C GLN A 113 2.79 -17.42 -3.67
N GLN A 114 3.87 -17.87 -3.05
CA GLN A 114 3.97 -17.96 -1.58
C GLN A 114 3.82 -16.59 -0.92
N THR A 115 4.42 -15.54 -1.51
CA THR A 115 4.32 -14.18 -1.00
C THR A 115 2.87 -13.68 -1.03
N MET A 116 2.15 -13.92 -2.13
CA MET A 116 0.73 -13.53 -2.24
C MET A 116 -0.18 -14.37 -1.35
N THR A 117 0.11 -15.66 -1.15
CA THR A 117 -0.60 -16.50 -0.17
C THR A 117 -0.42 -15.97 1.26
N LYS A 118 0.80 -15.61 1.65
CA LYS A 118 1.06 -15.00 2.98
C LYS A 118 0.37 -13.64 3.13
N ALA A 119 0.38 -12.84 2.06
CA ALA A 119 -0.36 -11.58 2.04
C ALA A 119 -1.85 -11.83 2.26
N LEU A 120 -2.46 -12.77 1.52
CA LEU A 120 -3.86 -13.14 1.68
C LEU A 120 -4.17 -13.55 3.12
N GLN A 121 -3.41 -14.50 3.68
CA GLN A 121 -3.58 -14.97 5.05
C GLN A 121 -3.50 -13.83 6.08
N THR A 122 -2.55 -12.90 5.90
CA THR A 122 -2.41 -11.76 6.81
C THR A 122 -3.61 -10.81 6.69
N LEU A 123 -4.09 -10.55 5.47
CA LEU A 123 -5.18 -9.61 5.24
C LEU A 123 -6.53 -10.13 5.74
N THR A 124 -6.74 -11.45 5.71
CA THR A 124 -7.95 -12.10 6.25
C THR A 124 -7.84 -12.48 7.73
N SER A 125 -6.65 -12.37 8.34
CA SER A 125 -6.47 -12.69 9.75
C SER A 125 -7.27 -11.71 10.63
N GLY A 126 -8.08 -12.23 11.56
CA GLY A 126 -8.91 -11.42 12.46
C GLY A 126 -10.35 -11.15 12.00
N GLU A 127 -10.82 -11.77 10.90
CA GLU A 127 -12.24 -11.76 10.49
C GLU A 127 -13.08 -12.92 11.09
N THR A 128 -12.61 -13.54 12.17
CA THR A 128 -13.33 -14.60 12.91
C THR A 128 -14.12 -14.06 14.09
#